data_AF-A0A2E8B2S8-F1
#
_entry.id   AF-A0A2E8B2S8-F1
#
_cell.length_a   1.000
_cell.length_b   1.000
_cell.length_c   1.000
_cell.angle_alpha   90.00
_cell.angle_beta   90.00
_cell.angle_gamma   90.00
#
_symmetry.space_group_name_H-M   'P 1'
#
loop_
_entity.id
_entity.type
_entity.pdbx_description
1 polymer ?
#
loop_
_entity_poly.entity_id
_entity_poly.type
_entity_poly.pdbx_seq_one_letter_code
_entity_poly.pdbx_strand_id
1 'polypeptide(L)'
;MPPAKANETSPEAIGSIATVEPGAPTQTKSGTFSLPEKKNSFSRQEALIASLTVFILAIFIGFEIITKVPPTLHTPLMSGSNAISGITVVGALLAAGGTLGFTSQGIPALLGMLALALATVNVVGGFFVTGRMLAMFQRK
;
A
#
# COMPACT_ATOMS: atom_id res chain seq x y z
N MET A 1 54.68 -6.48 67.74
CA MET A 1 54.53 -6.94 66.34
C MET A 1 53.55 -8.11 66.29
N PRO A 2 52.26 -7.83 66.04
CA PRO A 2 51.26 -8.77 65.52
C PRO A 2 50.65 -8.20 64.19
N PRO A 3 49.76 -8.89 63.45
CA PRO A 3 50.12 -9.49 62.16
C PRO A 3 49.24 -9.08 60.94
N ALA A 4 49.74 -9.48 59.76
CA ALA A 4 49.08 -9.90 58.52
C ALA A 4 47.66 -9.41 58.11
N LYS A 5 47.66 -8.78 56.92
CA LYS A 5 46.64 -8.66 55.85
C LYS A 5 45.34 -9.47 55.99
N ALA A 6 44.22 -8.80 55.70
CA ALA A 6 43.14 -9.35 54.89
C ALA A 6 42.43 -8.23 54.10
N ASN A 7 42.40 -8.40 52.78
CA ASN A 7 41.61 -7.62 51.83
C ASN A 7 40.13 -8.03 52.00
N GLU A 8 39.28 -7.07 52.33
CA GLU A 8 37.88 -7.30 52.67
C GLU A 8 37.05 -7.62 51.43
N THR A 9 36.25 -8.69 51.54
CA THR A 9 35.13 -9.02 50.65
C THR A 9 33.84 -8.65 51.39
N SER A 10 32.90 -8.02 50.67
CA SER A 10 31.52 -7.55 51.02
C SER A 10 30.71 -8.47 51.96
N PRO A 11 29.60 -8.06 52.64
CA PRO A 11 28.46 -7.25 52.12
C PRO A 11 27.60 -6.43 53.15
N GLU A 12 26.48 -5.86 52.65
CA GLU A 12 25.26 -5.38 53.37
C GLU A 12 25.31 -3.98 54.05
N ALA A 13 24.69 -2.95 53.47
CA ALA A 13 23.26 -2.60 53.47
C ALA A 13 22.80 -1.87 54.75
N ILE A 14 22.78 -0.53 54.75
CA ILE A 14 21.77 0.27 55.49
C ILE A 14 21.51 1.56 54.70
N GLY A 15 20.24 1.81 54.40
CA GLY A 15 19.79 2.90 53.55
C GLY A 15 20.09 4.28 54.11
N SER A 16 20.67 5.13 53.26
CA SER A 16 20.63 6.58 53.46
C SER A 16 19.37 7.11 52.79
N ILE A 17 18.39 7.33 53.65
CA ILE A 17 17.19 8.15 53.54
C ILE A 17 17.39 9.33 52.57
N ALA A 18 16.57 9.36 51.54
CA ALA A 18 16.52 10.46 50.58
C ALA A 18 16.16 11.78 51.28
N THR A 19 17.04 12.77 51.19
CA THR A 19 16.63 14.18 51.27
C THR A 19 15.80 14.46 50.02
N VAL A 20 14.49 14.46 50.16
CA VAL A 20 13.56 14.87 49.09
C VAL A 20 13.63 16.39 48.96
N GLU A 21 14.25 16.89 47.90
CA GLU A 21 14.01 18.27 47.43
C GLU A 21 12.57 18.39 46.91
N PRO A 22 11.75 19.32 47.42
CA PRO A 22 10.43 19.54 46.88
C PRO A 22 10.52 20.49 45.68
N GLY A 23 10.43 19.95 44.45
CA GLY A 23 10.33 20.82 43.27
C GLY A 23 10.54 20.24 41.87
N ALA A 24 10.92 18.98 41.68
CA ALA A 24 11.18 18.43 40.34
C ALA A 24 10.15 17.36 39.92
N PRO A 25 9.64 17.37 38.67
CA PRO A 25 8.65 16.41 38.21
C PRO A 25 9.22 14.98 38.13
N THR A 26 8.51 14.06 38.78
CA THR A 26 8.74 12.62 38.82
C THR A 26 8.80 12.00 37.42
N GLN A 27 9.98 11.54 36.99
CA GLN A 27 10.11 10.70 35.81
C GLN A 27 9.74 9.25 36.14
N THR A 28 8.45 8.94 36.04
CA THR A 28 7.95 7.56 36.05
C THR A 28 8.35 6.88 34.74
N LYS A 29 9.46 6.12 34.72
CA LYS A 29 9.75 5.20 33.63
C LYS A 29 8.76 4.03 33.67
N SER A 30 7.64 4.17 32.98
CA SER A 30 6.77 3.03 32.63
C SER A 30 7.42 2.27 31.47
N GLY A 31 7.96 1.08 31.75
CA GLY A 31 8.44 0.17 30.72
C GLY A 31 7.27 -0.41 29.92
N THR A 32 6.91 0.24 28.82
CA THR A 32 6.08 -0.38 27.78
C THR A 32 7.00 -1.20 26.87
N PHE A 33 6.78 -2.52 26.82
CA PHE A 33 7.35 -3.39 25.79
C PHE A 33 6.76 -2.97 24.44
N SER A 34 7.46 -2.08 23.75
CA SER A 34 7.12 -1.64 22.41
C SER A 34 7.42 -2.79 21.45
N LEU A 35 6.38 -3.34 20.80
CA LEU A 35 6.62 -4.17 19.63
C LEU A 35 7.40 -3.34 18.61
N PRO A 36 8.39 -3.91 17.91
CA PRO A 36 9.12 -3.18 16.89
C PRO A 36 8.11 -2.68 15.85
N GLU A 37 7.85 -1.38 15.84
CA GLU A 37 7.11 -0.72 14.78
C GLU A 37 7.92 -0.96 13.50
N LYS A 38 7.48 -1.91 12.67
CA LYS A 38 8.05 -2.13 11.35
C LYS A 38 7.70 -0.92 10.49
N LYS A 39 8.49 0.13 10.63
CA LYS A 39 8.41 1.32 9.81
C LYS A 39 8.90 0.93 8.42
N ASN A 40 7.98 0.53 7.55
CA ASN A 40 8.25 0.51 6.12
C ASN A 40 8.31 1.97 5.65
N SER A 41 9.37 2.68 6.03
CA SER A 41 9.67 4.01 5.52
C SER A 41 10.23 3.85 4.12
N PHE A 42 9.37 3.48 3.19
CA PHE A 42 9.66 3.54 1.77
C PHE A 42 9.79 5.03 1.43
N SER A 43 11.00 5.46 1.07
CA SER A 43 11.19 6.86 0.69
C SER A 43 10.39 7.16 -0.58
N ARG A 44 9.93 8.40 -0.78
CA ARG A 44 9.20 8.77 -2.00
C ARG A 44 10.03 8.50 -3.27
N GLN A 45 11.35 8.60 -3.13
CA GLN A 45 12.34 8.27 -4.15
C GLN A 45 12.36 6.76 -4.42
N GLU A 46 12.39 5.91 -3.40
CA GLU A 46 12.24 4.46 -3.56
C GLU A 46 10.91 4.08 -4.21
N ALA A 47 9.80 4.75 -3.84
CA ALA A 47 8.49 4.57 -4.47
C ALA A 47 8.51 4.86 -5.97
N LEU A 48 9.10 5.99 -6.35
CA LEU A 48 9.23 6.37 -7.75
C LEU A 48 10.13 5.39 -8.50
N ILE A 49 11.31 5.07 -7.97
CA ILE A 49 12.23 4.11 -8.60
C ILE A 49 11.54 2.76 -8.77
N ALA A 50 10.91 2.22 -7.73
CA ALA A 50 10.21 0.94 -7.79
C ALA A 50 9.04 0.96 -8.79
N SER A 51 8.20 1.99 -8.77
CA SER A 51 7.08 2.13 -9.73
C SER A 51 7.56 2.24 -11.17
N LEU A 52 8.67 2.95 -11.41
CA LEU A 52 9.27 3.08 -12.73
C LEU A 52 9.88 1.77 -13.20
N THR A 53 10.55 1.02 -12.30
CA THR A 53 11.04 -0.33 -12.60
C THR A 53 9.89 -1.25 -13.00
N VAL A 54 8.80 -1.28 -12.21
CA VAL A 54 7.61 -2.09 -12.53
C VAL A 54 6.99 -1.65 -13.86
N PHE A 55 6.89 -0.35 -14.11
CA PHE A 55 6.36 0.19 -15.36
C PHE A 55 7.16 -0.28 -16.59
N ILE A 56 8.49 -0.19 -16.54
CA ILE A 56 9.37 -0.60 -17.64
C ILE A 56 9.30 -2.12 -17.85
N LEU A 57 9.35 -2.91 -16.78
CA LEU A 57 9.22 -4.37 -16.87
C LEU A 57 7.85 -4.80 -17.42
N ALA A 58 6.77 -4.12 -17.01
CA ALA A 58 5.44 -4.38 -17.53
C ALA A 58 5.32 -4.09 -19.04
N ILE A 59 6.01 -3.06 -19.56
CA ILE A 59 6.06 -2.79 -21.01
C ILE A 59 6.73 -3.95 -21.75
N PHE A 60 7.89 -4.42 -21.28
CA PHE A 60 8.58 -5.56 -21.90
C PHE A 60 7.72 -6.81 -21.91
N ILE A 61 7.06 -7.11 -20.79
CA ILE A 61 6.13 -8.24 -20.69
C ILE A 61 4.95 -8.07 -21.65
N GLY A 62 4.36 -6.87 -21.73
CA GLY A 62 3.25 -6.59 -22.65
C GLY A 62 3.63 -6.80 -24.11
N PHE A 63 4.81 -6.35 -24.52
CA PHE A 63 5.33 -6.54 -25.88
C PHE A 63 5.56 -8.03 -26.20
N GLU A 64 6.23 -8.76 -25.31
CA GLU A 64 6.51 -10.19 -25.49
C GLU A 64 5.21 -11.02 -25.58
N ILE A 65 4.20 -10.69 -24.76
CA ILE A 65 2.92 -11.38 -24.78
C ILE A 65 2.19 -11.13 -26.11
N ILE A 66 2.06 -9.87 -26.54
CA ILE A 66 1.28 -9.51 -27.75
C ILE A 66 1.91 -10.10 -29.02
N THR A 67 3.23 -10.14 -29.11
CA THR A 67 3.94 -10.69 -30.29
C THR A 67 3.78 -12.19 -30.45
N LYS A 68 3.39 -12.92 -29.40
CA LYS A 68 3.20 -14.38 -29.40
C LYS A 68 1.75 -14.83 -29.63
N VAL A 69 0.83 -13.90 -29.90
CA VAL A 69 -0.60 -14.20 -30.10
C VAL A 69 -0.86 -14.55 -31.58
N PRO A 70 -1.61 -15.63 -31.89
CA PRO A 70 -1.91 -15.99 -33.27
C PRO A 70 -2.82 -14.95 -33.95
N PRO A 71 -2.73 -14.79 -35.29
CA PRO A 71 -3.47 -13.75 -36.00
C PRO A 71 -5.00 -13.82 -35.86
N THR A 72 -5.53 -15.02 -35.66
CA THR A 72 -6.97 -15.26 -35.43
C THR A 72 -7.51 -14.58 -34.18
N LEU A 73 -6.64 -14.27 -33.21
CA LEU A 73 -7.01 -13.65 -31.95
C LEU A 73 -6.73 -12.15 -31.90
N HIS A 74 -6.23 -11.50 -32.96
CA HIS A 74 -5.97 -10.05 -32.92
C HIS A 74 -7.24 -9.23 -32.64
N THR A 75 -8.37 -9.57 -33.25
CA THR A 75 -9.64 -8.86 -33.03
C THR A 75 -10.21 -9.09 -31.62
N PRO A 76 -10.29 -10.35 -31.12
CA PRO A 76 -10.57 -10.60 -29.71
C PRO A 76 -9.62 -9.90 -28.74
N LEU A 77 -8.32 -9.88 -29.04
CA LEU A 77 -7.30 -9.24 -28.21
C LEU A 77 -7.46 -7.71 -28.20
N MET A 78 -7.80 -7.11 -29.33
CA MET A 78 -8.11 -5.68 -29.43
C MET A 78 -9.33 -5.31 -28.58
N SER A 79 -10.36 -6.15 -28.54
CA SER A 79 -11.49 -5.98 -27.61
C SER A 79 -11.07 -6.21 -26.15
N GLY A 80 -10.23 -7.20 -25.90
CA GLY A 80 -9.75 -7.54 -24.57
C GLY A 80 -8.90 -6.44 -23.94
N SER A 81 -8.02 -5.78 -24.71
CA SER A 81 -7.25 -4.64 -24.23
C SER A 81 -8.13 -3.44 -23.88
N ASN A 82 -9.24 -3.24 -24.60
CA ASN A 82 -10.26 -2.27 -24.22
C ASN A 82 -10.89 -2.63 -22.87
N ALA A 83 -11.23 -3.90 -22.62
CA ALA A 83 -11.74 -4.33 -21.31
C ALA A 83 -10.74 -4.11 -20.16
N ILE A 84 -9.44 -4.35 -20.41
CA ILE A 84 -8.37 -4.13 -19.44
C ILE A 84 -8.21 -2.64 -19.09
N SER A 85 -8.44 -1.73 -20.06
CA SER A 85 -8.45 -0.29 -19.80
C SER A 85 -9.51 0.14 -18.76
N GLY A 86 -10.48 -0.73 -18.48
CA GLY A 86 -11.47 -0.58 -17.40
C GLY A 86 -10.87 -0.45 -16.00
N ILE A 87 -9.56 -0.64 -15.81
CA ILE A 87 -8.85 -0.33 -14.54
C ILE A 87 -9.08 1.11 -14.06
N THR A 88 -9.47 2.01 -14.97
CA THR A 88 -9.93 3.37 -14.66
C THR A 88 -11.04 3.42 -13.60
N VAL A 89 -11.80 2.33 -13.39
CA VAL A 89 -12.78 2.20 -12.31
C VAL A 89 -12.18 2.40 -10.92
N VAL A 90 -10.92 2.01 -10.70
CA VAL A 90 -10.22 2.25 -9.43
C VAL A 90 -10.02 3.75 -9.20
N GLY A 91 -9.59 4.48 -10.23
CA GLY A 91 -9.45 5.93 -10.16
C GLY A 91 -10.78 6.63 -9.95
N ALA A 92 -11.83 6.19 -10.65
CA ALA A 92 -13.18 6.72 -10.50
C ALA A 92 -13.75 6.46 -9.10
N LEU A 93 -13.49 5.29 -8.52
CA LEU A 93 -13.91 4.95 -7.15
C LEU A 93 -13.20 5.84 -6.12
N LEU A 94 -11.90 6.12 -6.30
CA LEU A 94 -11.17 7.04 -5.43
C LEU A 94 -11.70 8.48 -5.55
N ALA A 95 -12.04 8.92 -6.76
CA ALA A 95 -12.63 10.24 -7.00
C ALA A 95 -14.04 10.37 -6.39
N ALA A 96 -14.88 9.35 -6.56
CA ALA A 96 -16.21 9.30 -5.96
C ALA A 96 -16.13 9.17 -4.42
N GLY A 97 -15.21 8.35 -3.90
CA GLY A 97 -15.01 8.15 -2.47
C GLY A 97 -14.46 9.38 -1.75
N GLY A 98 -13.59 10.16 -2.41
CA GLY A 98 -13.08 11.43 -1.88
C GLY A 98 -14.14 12.55 -1.81
N THR A 99 -15.27 12.40 -2.50
CA THR A 99 -16.38 13.37 -2.52
C THR A 99 -17.56 12.98 -1.62
N LEU A 100 -17.48 11.83 -0.93
CA LEU A 100 -18.47 11.36 0.04
C LEU A 100 -18.49 12.15 1.36
N GLY A 101 -17.53 13.06 1.57
CA GLY A 101 -17.67 14.12 2.55
C GLY A 101 -18.78 15.06 2.09
N PHE A 102 -19.95 14.99 2.75
CA PHE A 102 -21.19 15.72 2.46
C PHE A 102 -21.08 17.25 2.28
N THR A 103 -19.89 17.82 2.44
CA THR A 103 -19.55 19.23 2.27
C THR A 103 -19.18 19.61 0.82
N SER A 104 -18.89 18.66 -0.08
CA SER A 104 -18.64 18.98 -1.50
C SER A 104 -19.91 18.82 -2.35
N GLN A 105 -20.95 19.61 -2.07
CA GLN A 105 -22.19 19.68 -2.87
C GLN A 105 -21.98 20.40 -4.21
N GLY A 106 -21.00 19.97 -5.01
CA GLY A 106 -20.57 20.68 -6.22
C GLY A 106 -20.17 19.76 -7.37
N ILE A 107 -19.59 20.39 -8.40
CA ILE A 107 -19.09 19.78 -9.64
C ILE A 107 -18.23 18.51 -9.40
N PRO A 108 -17.33 18.42 -8.40
CA PRO A 108 -16.49 17.24 -8.21
C PRO A 108 -17.27 15.95 -7.88
N ALA A 109 -18.34 16.04 -7.09
CA ALA A 109 -19.15 14.88 -6.74
C ALA A 109 -19.92 14.35 -7.97
N LEU A 110 -20.45 15.26 -8.80
CA LEU A 110 -21.11 14.91 -10.05
C LEU A 110 -20.11 14.27 -11.04
N LEU A 111 -18.91 14.84 -11.18
CA LEU A 111 -17.87 14.29 -12.03
C LEU A 111 -17.36 12.93 -11.53
N GLY A 112 -17.22 12.74 -10.21
CA GLY A 112 -16.85 11.45 -9.62
C GLY A 112 -17.89 10.37 -9.89
N MET A 113 -19.18 10.70 -9.73
CA MET A 113 -20.27 9.78 -10.07
C MET A 113 -20.32 9.46 -11.57
N LEU A 114 -20.14 10.47 -12.44
CA LEU A 114 -20.12 10.29 -13.88
C LEU A 114 -18.90 9.45 -14.32
N ALA A 115 -17.73 9.71 -13.75
CA ALA A 115 -16.51 8.95 -13.99
C ALA A 115 -16.70 7.48 -13.59
N LEU A 116 -17.36 7.22 -12.45
CA LEU A 116 -17.65 5.86 -12.01
C LEU A 116 -18.61 5.15 -12.97
N ALA A 117 -19.70 5.82 -13.37
CA ALA A 117 -20.63 5.28 -14.36
C ALA A 117 -19.93 4.94 -15.68
N LEU A 118 -19.15 5.86 -16.25
CA LEU A 118 -18.41 5.63 -17.50
C LEU A 118 -17.37 4.52 -17.38
N ALA A 119 -16.64 4.46 -16.26
CA ALA A 119 -15.68 3.39 -16.01
C ALA A 119 -16.36 2.02 -15.92
N THR A 120 -17.52 1.93 -15.26
CA THR A 120 -18.29 0.67 -15.21
C THR A 120 -18.77 0.22 -16.58
N VAL A 121 -19.20 1.15 -17.45
CA VAL A 121 -19.59 0.83 -18.83
C VAL A 121 -18.41 0.28 -19.63
N ASN A 122 -17.21 0.84 -19.48
CA ASN A 122 -15.99 0.34 -20.13
C ASN A 122 -15.67 -1.10 -19.69
N VAL A 123 -15.68 -1.36 -18.38
CA VAL A 123 -15.45 -2.71 -17.81
C VAL A 123 -16.50 -3.70 -18.33
N VAL A 124 -17.79 -3.43 -18.08
CA VAL A 124 -18.88 -4.38 -18.40
C VAL A 124 -19.00 -4.59 -19.91
N GLY A 125 -18.99 -3.51 -20.69
CA GLY A 125 -19.07 -3.58 -22.15
C GLY A 125 -17.86 -4.30 -22.75
N GLY A 126 -16.66 -3.98 -22.29
CA GLY A 126 -15.42 -4.62 -22.73
C GLY A 126 -15.42 -6.12 -22.50
N PHE A 127 -15.76 -6.59 -21.30
CA PHE A 127 -15.80 -8.02 -21.00
C PHE A 127 -16.94 -8.75 -21.71
N PHE A 128 -18.12 -8.12 -21.87
CA PHE A 128 -19.24 -8.72 -22.60
C PHE A 128 -18.92 -8.96 -24.08
N VAL A 129 -18.38 -7.95 -24.76
CA VAL A 129 -18.03 -8.05 -26.18
C VAL A 129 -16.91 -9.04 -26.40
N THR A 130 -15.86 -8.98 -25.56
CA THR A 130 -14.74 -9.93 -25.61
C THR A 130 -15.22 -11.36 -25.40
N GLY A 131 -16.12 -11.60 -24.45
CA GLY A 131 -16.74 -12.90 -24.21
C GLY A 131 -17.50 -13.43 -25.44
N ARG A 132 -18.29 -12.60 -26.12
CA ARG A 132 -18.97 -13.00 -27.38
C ARG A 132 -17.98 -13.32 -28.49
N MET A 133 -16.88 -12.58 -28.57
CA MET A 133 -15.82 -12.86 -29.56
C MET A 133 -15.12 -14.20 -29.28
N LEU A 134 -14.80 -14.49 -28.02
CA LEU A 134 -14.14 -15.74 -27.64
C LEU A 134 -15.09 -16.95 -27.74
N ALA A 135 -16.39 -16.76 -27.54
CA ALA A 135 -17.38 -17.82 -27.69
C ALA A 135 -17.39 -18.45 -29.10
N MET A 136 -16.95 -17.70 -30.13
CA MET A 136 -16.85 -18.21 -31.51
C MET A 136 -15.68 -19.20 -31.72
N PHE A 137 -14.73 -19.26 -30.77
CA PHE A 137 -13.61 -20.21 -30.80
C PHE A 137 -13.88 -21.48 -30.00
N GLN A 138 -15.00 -21.55 -29.28
CA GLN A 138 -15.37 -22.77 -28.58
C GLN A 138 -15.86 -23.80 -29.60
N ARG A 139 -15.17 -24.94 -29.68
CA ARG A 139 -15.68 -26.09 -30.43
C ARG A 139 -16.96 -26.58 -29.74
N LYS A 140 -17.99 -26.82 -30.54
CA LYS A 140 -19.21 -27.50 -30.10
C LYS A 140 -18.91 -28.95 -29.74
#